data_AF-A0A1Q4YL34-F1
#
_entry.id   AF-A0A1Q4YL34-F1
#
_cell.length_a   1.000
_cell.length_b   1.000
_cell.length_c   1.000
_cell.angle_alpha   90.00
_cell.angle_beta   90.00
_cell.angle_gamma   90.00
#
_symmetry.space_group_name_H-M   'P 1'
#
loop_
_entity.id
_entity.type
_entity.pdbx_description
1 polymer ?
#
loop_
_entity_poly.entity_id
_entity_poly.type
_entity_poly.pdbx_seq_one_letter_code
_entity_poly.pdbx_strand_id
1 'polypeptide(L)'
;MDHRGRLTSRQTFGHLQWHPGKALVGTFGRNYLLLRPAPDGELTVGERGRLLLPSNLLHYCGIGTHRQTLLIAAADHDMLVVHPQQNIAEMVRGFHETQFQRNVHGRVSGDHR
;
A
#
# COMPACT_ATOMS: atom_id res chain seq x y z
N MET A 1 1.63 9.45 4.13
CA MET A 1 1.43 9.27 5.59
C MET A 1 2.05 10.46 6.30
N ASP A 2 1.53 10.90 7.44
CA ASP A 2 2.15 11.97 8.22
C ASP A 2 3.16 11.45 9.26
N HIS A 3 3.81 12.37 9.97
CA HIS A 3 4.81 12.09 11.01
C HIS A 3 4.26 11.35 12.25
N ARG A 4 2.94 11.14 12.34
CA ARG A 4 2.29 10.41 13.44
C ARG A 4 1.77 9.05 12.98
N GLY A 5 2.12 8.60 11.78
CA GLY A 5 1.61 7.34 11.25
C GLY A 5 0.17 7.42 10.74
N ARG A 6 -0.35 8.63 10.49
CA ARG A 6 -1.71 8.78 9.98
C ARG A 6 -1.74 8.63 8.47
N LEU A 7 -2.54 7.67 8.02
CA LEU A 7 -2.92 7.53 6.64
C LEU A 7 -4.07 8.50 6.36
N THR A 8 -3.88 9.43 5.43
CA THR A 8 -4.91 10.38 5.02
C THR A 8 -5.15 10.20 3.53
N SER A 9 -6.32 9.67 3.17
CA SER A 9 -6.75 9.60 1.77
C SER A 9 -8.27 9.50 1.67
N ARG A 10 -8.92 10.67 1.52
CA ARG A 10 -10.37 10.73 1.35
C ARG A 10 -10.82 10.04 0.06
N GLN A 11 -10.05 10.18 -1.02
CA GLN A 11 -10.38 9.57 -2.30
C GLN A 11 -10.31 8.04 -2.25
N THR A 12 -9.24 7.49 -1.66
CA THR A 12 -9.07 6.02 -1.54
C THR A 12 -10.18 5.43 -0.67
N PHE A 13 -10.47 6.03 0.48
CA PHE A 13 -11.54 5.54 1.35
C PHE A 13 -12.93 5.72 0.75
N GLY A 14 -13.17 6.82 0.01
CA GLY A 14 -14.40 7.02 -0.74
C GLY A 14 -14.60 5.96 -1.84
N HIS A 15 -13.53 5.62 -2.57
CA HIS A 15 -13.55 4.56 -3.59
C HIS A 15 -13.88 3.18 -2.98
N LEU A 16 -13.42 2.94 -1.74
CA LEU A 16 -13.73 1.73 -0.97
C LEU A 16 -15.07 1.81 -0.21
N GLN A 17 -15.79 2.94 -0.30
CA GLN A 17 -17.00 3.21 0.49
C GLN A 17 -16.79 3.08 2.01
N TRP A 18 -15.56 3.32 2.48
CA TRP A 18 -15.20 3.34 3.89
C TRP A 18 -15.45 4.73 4.47
N HIS A 19 -16.64 4.89 5.02
CA HIS A 19 -17.09 6.11 5.67
C HIS A 19 -16.51 6.22 7.10
N PRO A 20 -16.51 7.43 7.70
CA PRO A 20 -16.17 7.59 9.10
C PRO A 20 -16.95 6.63 10.00
N GLY A 21 -16.27 6.06 11.01
CA GLY A 21 -16.83 5.03 11.88
C GLY A 21 -16.71 3.60 11.36
N LYS A 22 -16.27 3.38 10.11
CA LYS A 22 -15.98 2.03 9.60
C LYS A 22 -14.83 1.41 10.41
N ALA A 23 -15.10 0.27 11.04
CA ALA A 23 -14.12 -0.55 11.73
C ALA A 23 -13.34 -1.43 10.74
N LEU A 24 -12.03 -1.48 10.92
CA LEU A 24 -11.07 -2.15 10.05
C LEU A 24 -10.13 -3.02 10.89
N VAL A 25 -9.74 -4.16 10.34
CA VAL A 25 -8.65 -4.98 10.84
C VAL A 25 -7.42 -4.82 9.96
N GLY A 26 -6.25 -4.77 10.59
CA GLY A 26 -4.96 -4.75 9.90
C GLY A 26 -4.28 -6.11 9.95
N THR A 27 -3.78 -6.57 8.81
CA THR A 27 -2.90 -7.75 8.70
C THR A 27 -1.61 -7.31 8.04
N PHE A 28 -0.46 -7.69 8.60
CA PHE A 28 0.84 -7.35 8.03
C PHE A 28 1.48 -8.57 7.37
N GLY A 29 2.02 -8.36 6.18
CA GLY A 29 2.98 -9.26 5.55
C GLY A 29 4.40 -8.78 5.81
N ARG A 30 5.38 -9.45 5.20
CA ARG A 30 6.81 -9.13 5.38
C ARG A 30 7.13 -7.65 5.14
N ASN A 31 6.50 -7.02 4.15
CA ASN A 31 6.79 -5.65 3.71
C ASN A 31 5.52 -4.92 3.23
N TYR A 32 4.35 -5.25 3.77
CA TYR A 32 3.09 -4.58 3.41
C TYR A 32 2.07 -4.68 4.52
N LEU A 33 1.14 -3.72 4.56
CA LEU A 33 -0.02 -3.75 5.43
C LEU A 33 -1.28 -3.90 4.58
N LEU A 34 -2.18 -4.78 4.99
CA LEU A 34 -3.48 -4.98 4.38
C LEU A 34 -4.55 -4.59 5.40
N LEU A 35 -5.50 -3.78 4.96
CA LEU A 35 -6.64 -3.31 5.75
C LEU A 35 -7.93 -3.79 5.11
N ARG A 36 -8.87 -4.25 5.94
CA ARG A 36 -10.21 -4.70 5.53
C ARG A 36 -11.25 -4.34 6.56
N PRO A 37 -12.53 -4.14 6.18
CA PRO A 37 -13.60 -4.02 7.14
C PRO A 37 -13.77 -5.28 7.98
N ALA A 38 -13.94 -5.08 9.27
CA ALA A 38 -14.22 -6.13 10.24
C ALA A 38 -15.08 -5.53 11.36
N PRO A 39 -16.21 -6.15 11.74
CA PRO A 39 -17.06 -5.63 12.82
C PRO A 39 -16.32 -5.47 14.16
N ASP A 40 -15.32 -6.30 14.40
CA ASP A 40 -14.43 -6.35 15.56
C ASP A 40 -13.07 -5.68 15.29
N GLY A 41 -12.95 -4.93 14.20
CA GLY A 41 -11.72 -4.25 13.80
C GLY A 41 -11.28 -3.18 14.81
N GLU A 42 -10.01 -3.21 15.20
CA GLU A 42 -9.42 -2.28 16.18
C GLU A 42 -9.09 -0.89 15.59
N LEU A 43 -9.12 -0.77 14.26
CA LEU A 43 -8.80 0.46 13.56
C LEU A 43 -10.07 1.11 13.04
N THR A 44 -10.24 2.41 13.26
CA THR A 44 -11.46 3.11 12.82
C THR A 44 -11.12 4.21 11.82
N VAL A 45 -11.85 4.25 10.71
CA VAL A 45 -11.80 5.38 9.79
C VAL A 45 -12.35 6.60 10.52
N GLY A 46 -11.46 7.55 10.79
CA GLY A 46 -11.80 8.82 11.40
C GLY A 46 -12.27 9.84 10.37
N GLU A 47 -12.69 10.98 10.91
CA GLU A 47 -13.13 12.12 10.12
C GLU A 47 -12.11 12.56 9.06
N ARG A 48 -12.62 13.09 7.94
CA ARG A 48 -11.84 13.56 6.78
C ARG A 48 -10.99 12.47 6.11
N GLY A 49 -11.38 11.20 6.28
CA GLY A 49 -10.67 10.07 5.68
C GLY A 49 -9.27 9.89 6.27
N ARG A 50 -9.20 9.90 7.61
CA ARG A 50 -7.97 9.69 8.39
C ARG A 50 -8.03 8.33 9.06
N LEU A 51 -6.93 7.59 9.02
CA LEU A 51 -6.77 6.33 9.73
C LEU A 51 -5.44 6.37 10.48
N LEU A 52 -5.48 6.21 11.80
CA LEU A 52 -4.28 6.12 12.61
C LEU A 52 -3.79 4.67 12.59
N LEU A 53 -2.55 4.47 12.16
CA LEU A 53 -1.93 3.15 12.20
C LEU A 53 -1.06 3.03 13.46
N PRO A 54 -1.22 1.96 14.25
CA PRO A 54 -0.34 1.63 15.36
C PRO A 54 1.14 1.59 14.95
N SER A 55 2.00 2.15 15.80
CA SER A 55 3.45 2.26 15.52
C SER A 55 4.13 0.90 15.31
N ASN A 56 3.66 -0.15 15.99
CA ASN A 56 4.15 -1.52 15.78
C ASN A 56 3.88 -2.01 14.35
N LEU A 57 2.68 -1.79 13.80
CA LEU A 57 2.35 -2.16 12.42
C LEU A 57 3.22 -1.42 11.41
N LEU A 58 3.44 -0.12 11.63
CA LEU A 58 4.32 0.69 10.79
C LEU A 58 5.77 0.19 10.83
N HIS A 59 6.27 -0.09 12.03
CA HIS A 59 7.62 -0.62 12.23
C HIS A 59 7.82 -1.98 11.53
N TYR A 60 6.89 -2.93 11.73
CA TYR A 60 6.97 -4.24 11.08
C TYR A 60 6.94 -4.15 9.55
N CYS A 61 6.18 -3.21 8.99
CA CYS A 61 6.10 -3.02 7.55
C CYS A 61 7.22 -2.14 6.97
N GLY A 62 8.16 -1.65 7.77
CA GLY A 62 9.20 -0.70 7.32
C GLY A 62 8.63 0.64 6.83
N ILE A 63 7.42 1.01 7.26
CA ILE A 63 6.74 2.23 6.88
C ILE A 63 7.19 3.35 7.83
N GLY A 64 8.20 4.10 7.40
CA GLY A 64 8.72 5.26 8.13
C GLY A 64 7.94 6.55 7.88
N THR A 65 7.96 7.45 8.85
CA THR A 65 7.23 8.73 8.90
C THR A 65 7.59 9.79 7.84
N HIS A 66 8.53 9.49 6.94
CA HIS A 66 8.96 10.39 5.87
C HIS A 66 9.21 9.67 4.53
N ARG A 67 8.78 8.40 4.42
CA ARG A 67 8.93 7.63 3.19
C ARG A 67 7.62 7.63 2.42
N GLN A 68 7.72 7.65 1.09
CA GLN A 68 6.53 7.52 0.25
C GLN A 68 5.93 6.12 0.44
N THR A 69 4.61 6.05 0.42
CA THR A 69 3.85 4.81 0.56
C THR A 69 2.88 4.72 -0.60
N LEU A 70 2.85 3.57 -1.28
CA LEU A 70 1.85 3.31 -2.30
C LEU A 70 0.59 2.74 -1.63
N LEU A 71 -0.56 3.28 -2.04
CA LEU A 71 -1.88 2.83 -1.61
C LEU A 71 -2.58 2.17 -2.79
N ILE A 72 -3.05 0.94 -2.60
CA ILE A 72 -3.79 0.19 -3.61
C ILE A 72 -5.17 -0.10 -3.03
N ALA A 73 -6.20 0.56 -3.56
CA ALA A 73 -7.58 0.23 -3.26
C ALA A 73 -8.03 -0.89 -4.20
N ALA A 74 -8.14 -2.10 -3.67
CA ALA A 74 -8.74 -3.23 -4.36
C ALA A 74 -10.23 -3.29 -4.00
N ALA A 75 -11.04 -2.47 -4.69
CA ALA A 75 -12.46 -2.32 -4.40
C ALA A 75 -13.23 -3.63 -4.55
N ASP A 76 -12.90 -4.44 -5.56
CA ASP A 76 -13.52 -5.76 -5.79
C ASP A 76 -13.30 -6.74 -4.62
N HIS A 77 -12.36 -6.45 -3.73
CA HIS A 77 -12.04 -7.26 -2.56
C HIS A 77 -12.29 -6.54 -1.23
N ASP A 78 -12.82 -5.31 -1.28
CA ASP A 78 -13.02 -4.45 -0.11
C ASP A 78 -11.74 -4.32 0.74
N MET A 79 -10.62 -4.04 0.06
CA MET A 79 -9.28 -4.08 0.62
C MET A 79 -8.48 -2.82 0.29
N LEU A 80 -7.68 -2.37 1.27
CA LEU A 80 -6.60 -1.41 1.06
C LEU A 80 -5.27 -2.08 1.35
N VAL A 81 -4.37 -2.10 0.37
CA VAL A 81 -2.99 -2.54 0.54
C VAL A 81 -2.09 -1.32 0.60
N VAL A 82 -1.24 -1.27 1.62
CA VAL A 82 -0.26 -0.22 1.87
C VAL A 82 1.13 -0.83 1.70
N HIS A 83 1.87 -0.32 0.73
CA HIS A 83 3.25 -0.72 0.50
C HIS A 83 4.21 0.41 0.84
N PRO A 84 5.30 0.16 1.59
CA PRO A 84 6.43 1.07 1.63
C PRO A 84 7.08 1.10 0.24
N GLN A 85 7.66 2.25 -0.13
CA GLN A 85 8.32 2.43 -1.43
C GLN A 85 9.38 1.35 -1.73
N GLN A 86 10.12 0.90 -0.73
CA GLN A 86 11.14 -0.14 -0.90
C GLN A 86 10.54 -1.48 -1.37
N ASN A 87 9.35 -1.83 -0.87
CA ASN A 87 8.69 -3.05 -1.30
C ASN A 87 8.29 -3.00 -2.78
N ILE A 88 7.84 -1.84 -3.26
CA ILE A 88 7.52 -1.65 -4.67
C ILE A 88 8.76 -1.80 -5.54
N ALA A 89 9.89 -1.21 -5.13
CA ALA A 89 11.15 -1.37 -5.85
C ALA A 89 11.59 -2.85 -5.93
N GLU A 90 11.47 -3.60 -4.84
CA GLU A 90 11.79 -5.03 -4.80
C GLU A 90 10.86 -5.86 -5.70
N MET A 91 9.54 -5.59 -5.67
CA MET A 91 8.55 -6.25 -6.52
C MET A 91 8.79 -5.98 -8.01
N VAL A 92 9.03 -4.72 -8.38
CA VAL A 92 9.28 -4.31 -9.77
C VAL A 92 10.58 -4.93 -10.27
N ARG A 93 11.65 -4.94 -9.45
CA ARG A 93 12.90 -5.61 -9.80
C ARG A 93 12.68 -7.11 -10.07
N GLY A 94 12.05 -7.84 -9.14
CA GLY A 94 11.80 -9.26 -9.30
C GLY A 94 10.90 -9.58 -10.51
N PHE A 95 9.90 -8.74 -10.77
CA PHE A 95 9.08 -8.84 -11.97
C PHE A 95 9.91 -8.71 -13.25
N HIS A 96 10.73 -7.66 -13.37
CA HIS A 96 11.55 -7.45 -14.56
C HIS A 96 12.69 -8.46 -14.71
N GLU A 97 13.28 -8.96 -13.62
CA GLU A 97 14.23 -10.09 -13.67
C GLU A 97 13.56 -11.34 -14.27
N THR A 98 12.35 -11.66 -13.81
CA THR A 98 11.57 -12.80 -14.33
C THR A 98 11.18 -12.58 -15.78
N GLN A 99 10.76 -11.37 -16.16
CA GLN A 99 10.43 -11.04 -17.56
C GLN A 99 11.66 -11.09 -18.46
N PHE A 100 12.81 -10.58 -18.00
CA PHE A 100 14.06 -10.64 -18.74
C PHE A 100 14.47 -12.08 -19.01
N GLN A 101 14.34 -12.98 -18.04
CA GLN A 101 14.63 -14.40 -18.23
C GLN A 101 13.65 -15.08 -19.20
N ARG A 102 12.39 -14.65 -19.25
CA ARG A 102 11.34 -15.25 -20.09
C ARG A 102 11.29 -14.69 -21.51
N ASN A 103 11.66 -13.44 -21.71
CA ASN A 103 11.41 -12.67 -22.93
C ASN A 103 12.60 -11.75 -23.26
N VAL A 104 13.74 -12.30 -23.68
CA VAL A 104 14.77 -11.51 -24.35
C VAL A 104 14.39 -11.36 -25.83
N HIS A 105 13.62 -10.32 -26.16
CA HIS A 105 13.34 -9.94 -27.55
C HIS A 105 14.12 -8.66 -27.89
N GLY A 106 15.38 -8.84 -28.32
CA GLY A 106 16.18 -7.81 -28.99
C GLY A 106 16.70 -6.67 -28.10
N ARG A 107 18.01 -6.38 -28.19
CA ARG A 107 18.53 -5.09 -27.73
C ARG A 107 17.97 -4.03 -28.68
N VAL A 108 17.43 -2.94 -28.15
CA VAL A 108 17.14 -1.75 -28.95
C VAL A 108 18.48 -1.18 -29.40
N SER A 109 18.95 -1.55 -30.59
CA SER A 109 20.05 -0.85 -31.26
C SER A 109 19.52 0.50 -31.68
N GLY A 110 19.94 1.56 -30.98
CA GLY A 110 19.70 2.92 -31.41
C GLY A 110 20.55 3.20 -32.64
N ASP A 111 19.94 3.19 -33.82
CA ASP A 111 20.55 3.73 -35.03
C ASP A 111 20.49 5.27 -34.91
N HIS A 112 21.61 5.87 -34.52
CA HIS A 112 21.79 7.33 -34.61
C HIS A 112 22.46 7.61 -35.95
N ARG A 113 21.66 8.04 -36.92
CA ARG A 113 22.15 8.72 -38.13
C ARG A 113 22.21 10.22 -37.90
#